data_AF-A0A0C2WE51-F1
#
_entry.id   AF-A0A0C2WE51-F1
#
_cell.length_a   1.000
_cell.length_b   1.000
_cell.length_c   1.000
_cell.angle_alpha   90.00
_cell.angle_beta   90.00
_cell.angle_gamma   90.00
#
_symmetry.space_group_name_H-M   'P 1'
#
loop_
_entity.id
_entity.type
_entity.pdbx_description
1 polymer ?
#
loop_
_entity_poly.entity_id
_entity_poly.type
_entity_poly.pdbx_seq_one_letter_code
_entity_poly.pdbx_strand_id
1 'polypeptide(L)'
;MHLVSLNIPSHLVSIWRNSSELKLTYTNAMKPDFIVLDDNNIWQEHGKAVISTHPYFPESFDRLPRDPSKKINSGYKAIEWMNYFWVLGPALFRTVLPNHLWQHYCRLVCGIRLLHQRTITEEELQRAHNLLTKWEIDFELLYYQRQVDRLHLVRPCLHAVVHAARETVRCGPLNLLAQWVLENTIGNLGREVHQHSNPFMNLCQRGLLRAQTNALKAIIPDLDPEPLLPRGAEPIGDGYVLLTARDDKDHSITDVIQIRALINFFVQNGEPERICPDIGKFSLQRWARLRLPNGQTARCAWKE
;
A
#
# COMPACT_ATOMS: atom_id res chain seq x y z
N MET A 1 1.88 14.38 -4.17
CA MET A 1 1.45 13.14 -4.87
C MET A 1 2.64 12.40 -5.50
N HIS A 2 3.01 12.68 -6.75
CA HIS A 2 4.04 11.94 -7.51
C HIS A 2 5.44 11.93 -6.86
N LEU A 3 5.81 12.99 -6.14
CA LEU A 3 7.10 13.10 -5.48
C LEU A 3 7.41 11.85 -4.62
N VAL A 4 6.50 11.54 -3.71
CA VAL A 4 6.66 10.45 -2.72
C VAL A 4 6.21 9.11 -3.28
N SER A 5 5.22 9.09 -4.18
CA SER A 5 4.64 7.83 -4.67
C SER A 5 5.33 7.26 -5.92
N LEU A 6 6.06 8.07 -6.70
CA LEU A 6 6.73 7.63 -7.93
C LEU A 6 8.18 8.12 -7.99
N ASN A 7 8.41 9.43 -7.89
CA ASN A 7 9.69 10.03 -8.28
C ASN A 7 10.85 9.61 -7.36
N ILE A 8 10.70 9.78 -6.04
CA ILE A 8 11.76 9.43 -5.09
C ILE A 8 12.02 7.91 -5.03
N PRO A 9 11.00 7.05 -4.85
CA PRO A 9 11.21 5.61 -4.83
C PRO A 9 11.84 5.07 -6.11
N SER A 10 11.32 5.48 -7.28
CA SER A 10 11.87 5.02 -8.57
C SER A 10 13.29 5.50 -8.78
N HIS A 11 13.59 6.75 -8.41
CA HIS A 11 14.92 7.31 -8.56
C HIS A 11 15.95 6.57 -7.71
N LEU A 12 15.71 6.43 -6.39
CA LEU A 12 16.64 5.76 -5.49
C LEU A 12 16.85 4.28 -5.85
N VAL A 13 15.78 3.56 -6.18
CA VAL A 13 15.93 2.16 -6.63
C VAL A 13 16.66 2.10 -7.96
N SER A 14 16.46 3.05 -8.89
CA SER A 14 17.21 3.08 -10.15
C SER A 14 18.72 3.32 -9.93
N ILE A 15 19.08 4.11 -8.92
CA ILE A 15 20.47 4.34 -8.51
C ILE A 15 21.05 3.04 -7.95
N TRP A 16 20.36 2.41 -7.00
CA TRP A 16 20.82 1.17 -6.37
C TRP A 16 20.97 0.01 -7.35
N ARG A 17 20.25 0.06 -8.47
CA ARG A 17 20.32 -0.91 -9.57
C ARG A 17 21.25 -0.52 -10.71
N ASN A 18 21.80 0.69 -10.70
CA ASN A 18 22.47 1.28 -11.85
C ASN A 18 21.65 1.16 -13.16
N SER A 19 20.35 1.41 -13.07
CA SER A 19 19.39 1.21 -14.16
C SER A 19 18.80 2.51 -14.71
N SER A 20 19.35 3.66 -14.31
CA SER A 20 19.01 4.95 -14.91
C SER A 20 19.47 5.01 -16.37
N GLU A 21 18.93 5.96 -17.15
CA GLU A 21 19.33 6.17 -18.55
C GLU A 21 20.83 6.43 -18.70
N LEU A 22 21.36 7.27 -17.81
CA LEU A 22 22.80 7.47 -17.64
C LEU A 22 23.28 6.49 -16.57
N LYS A 23 23.97 5.44 -17.01
CA LYS A 23 24.56 4.43 -16.12
C LYS A 23 25.95 4.85 -15.68
N LEU A 24 26.26 4.58 -14.42
CA LEU A 24 27.61 4.67 -13.91
C LEU A 24 28.43 3.52 -14.48
N THR A 25 29.61 3.85 -15.01
CA THR A 25 30.58 2.85 -15.47
C THR A 25 31.60 2.63 -14.36
N TYR A 26 31.84 1.37 -14.00
CA TYR A 26 32.81 0.99 -12.97
C TYR A 26 33.35 -0.41 -13.23
N THR A 27 34.54 -0.68 -12.69
CA THR A 27 35.08 -2.04 -12.57
C THR A 27 34.68 -2.62 -11.22
N ASN A 28 34.78 -3.95 -11.03
CA ASN A 28 34.45 -4.58 -9.75
C ASN A 28 35.23 -3.98 -8.55
N ALA A 29 36.46 -3.52 -8.77
CA ALA A 29 37.29 -2.89 -7.73
C ALA A 29 36.89 -1.44 -7.40
N MET A 30 36.18 -0.76 -8.30
CA MET A 30 35.78 0.65 -8.17
C MET A 30 34.26 0.83 -8.13
N LYS A 31 33.51 -0.24 -7.87
CA LYS A 31 32.06 -0.21 -7.80
C LYS A 31 31.61 0.68 -6.63
N PRO A 32 30.80 1.72 -6.87
CA PRO A 32 30.20 2.50 -5.79
C PRO A 32 29.37 1.60 -4.88
N ASP A 33 29.55 1.74 -3.58
CA ASP A 33 28.92 0.93 -2.54
C ASP A 33 27.40 1.05 -2.47
N PHE A 34 26.84 2.13 -3.03
CA PHE A 34 25.40 2.31 -3.18
C PHE A 34 24.77 1.52 -4.32
N ILE A 35 25.55 0.90 -5.19
CA ILE A 35 25.02 0.04 -6.27
C ILE A 35 24.93 -1.39 -5.73
N VAL A 36 23.81 -1.72 -5.11
CA VAL A 36 23.62 -2.97 -4.35
C VAL A 36 22.71 -3.99 -5.03
N LEU A 37 22.00 -3.59 -6.10
CA LEU A 37 20.94 -4.37 -6.75
C LEU A 37 21.12 -4.46 -8.29
N ASP A 38 22.33 -4.24 -8.77
CA ASP A 38 22.73 -4.38 -10.18
C ASP A 38 22.80 -5.85 -10.63
N ASP A 39 23.15 -6.76 -9.72
CA ASP A 39 23.15 -8.21 -9.98
C ASP A 39 21.71 -8.74 -10.12
N ASN A 40 21.44 -9.45 -11.23
CA ASN A 40 20.11 -9.95 -11.54
C ASN A 40 19.62 -11.04 -10.56
N ASN A 41 20.50 -11.87 -10.02
CA ASN A 41 20.14 -12.89 -9.05
C ASN A 41 19.75 -12.23 -7.72
N ILE A 42 20.56 -11.28 -7.24
CA ILE A 42 20.25 -10.51 -6.03
C ILE A 42 18.91 -9.78 -6.20
N TRP A 43 18.69 -9.18 -7.36
CA TRP A 43 17.45 -8.45 -7.65
C TRP A 43 16.21 -9.36 -7.70
N GLN A 44 16.34 -10.56 -8.26
CA GLN A 44 15.26 -11.56 -8.27
C GLN A 44 14.97 -12.10 -6.87
N GLU A 45 15.99 -12.36 -6.05
CA GLU A 45 15.81 -12.79 -4.66
C GLU A 45 15.13 -11.69 -3.82
N HIS A 46 15.53 -10.43 -4.01
CA HIS A 46 14.85 -9.28 -3.40
C HIS A 46 13.38 -9.21 -3.83
N GLY A 47 13.11 -9.49 -5.10
CA GLY A 47 11.75 -9.59 -5.64
C GLY A 47 10.90 -10.67 -4.96
N LYS A 48 11.48 -11.85 -4.71
CA LYS A 48 10.83 -12.95 -3.97
C LYS A 48 10.59 -12.57 -2.51
N ALA A 49 11.53 -11.89 -1.86
CA ALA A 49 11.38 -11.40 -0.50
C ALA A 49 10.21 -10.40 -0.36
N VAL A 50 9.97 -9.56 -1.39
CA VAL A 50 8.78 -8.70 -1.42
C VAL A 50 7.50 -9.55 -1.45
N ILE A 51 7.44 -10.55 -2.34
CA ILE A 51 6.26 -11.43 -2.45
C ILE A 51 6.00 -12.23 -1.18
N SER A 52 7.04 -12.70 -0.48
CA SER A 52 6.86 -13.45 0.78
C SER A 52 6.21 -12.62 1.89
N THR A 53 6.11 -11.29 1.74
CA THR A 53 5.40 -10.44 2.71
C THR A 53 3.88 -10.44 2.54
N HIS A 54 3.35 -10.92 1.41
CA HIS A 54 1.92 -10.85 1.06
C HIS A 54 0.98 -11.42 2.14
N PRO A 55 1.25 -12.57 2.78
CA PRO A 55 0.37 -13.12 3.82
C PRO A 55 0.22 -12.22 5.06
N TYR A 56 1.16 -11.28 5.26
CA TYR A 56 1.19 -10.41 6.45
C TYR A 56 0.61 -9.01 6.18
N PHE A 57 0.11 -8.74 4.98
CA PHE A 57 -0.52 -7.46 4.66
C PHE A 57 -1.98 -7.42 5.10
N PRO A 58 -2.38 -6.39 5.87
CA PRO A 58 -3.79 -6.15 6.14
C PRO A 58 -4.55 -5.80 4.85
N GLU A 59 -5.82 -6.21 4.75
CA GLU A 59 -6.69 -5.87 3.61
C GLU A 59 -6.93 -4.35 3.47
N SER A 60 -6.72 -3.58 4.53
CA SER A 60 -6.77 -2.11 4.47
C SER A 60 -5.75 -1.52 3.49
N PHE A 61 -4.74 -2.28 3.10
CA PHE A 61 -3.85 -1.95 2.00
C PHE A 61 -4.47 -2.47 0.69
N ASP A 62 -5.09 -1.55 -0.06
CA ASP A 62 -5.82 -1.81 -1.30
C ASP A 62 -5.08 -2.70 -2.32
N ARG A 63 -3.74 -2.60 -2.37
CA ARG A 63 -2.93 -3.37 -3.33
C ARG A 63 -1.57 -3.79 -2.77
N LEU A 64 -1.30 -5.09 -2.85
CA LEU A 64 0.00 -5.67 -2.51
C LEU A 64 1.07 -5.29 -3.54
N PRO A 65 2.31 -5.00 -3.10
CA PRO A 65 3.41 -4.75 -4.03
C PRO A 65 3.75 -6.02 -4.81
N ARG A 66 3.65 -5.96 -6.15
CA ARG A 66 4.12 -7.05 -7.01
C ARG A 66 5.65 -7.18 -6.94
N ASP A 67 6.16 -8.28 -7.44
CA ASP A 67 7.60 -8.53 -7.57
C ASP A 67 8.26 -7.37 -8.36
N PRO A 68 9.04 -6.50 -7.70
CA PRO A 68 9.65 -5.36 -8.37
C PRO A 68 10.64 -5.82 -9.45
N SER A 69 11.22 -7.02 -9.33
CA SER A 69 12.14 -7.52 -10.35
C SER A 69 11.52 -7.74 -11.71
N LYS A 70 10.21 -8.00 -11.73
CA LYS A 70 9.44 -8.28 -12.94
C LYS A 70 8.61 -7.09 -13.41
N LYS A 71 8.25 -6.17 -12.50
CA LYS A 71 7.18 -5.18 -12.76
C LYS A 71 7.60 -3.72 -12.62
N ILE A 72 8.77 -3.43 -12.05
CA ILE A 72 9.17 -2.04 -11.75
C ILE A 72 9.23 -1.15 -13.02
N ASN A 73 9.56 -1.74 -14.17
CA ASN A 73 9.66 -1.05 -15.46
C ASN A 73 8.39 -1.18 -16.33
N SER A 74 7.34 -1.85 -15.86
CA SER A 74 6.15 -2.18 -16.67
C SER A 74 4.85 -1.89 -15.89
N GLY A 75 4.66 -0.63 -15.49
CA GLY A 75 3.44 -0.17 -14.83
C GLY A 75 3.34 -0.55 -13.35
N TYR A 76 4.44 -0.38 -12.61
CA TYR A 76 4.43 -0.44 -11.14
C TYR A 76 3.67 0.75 -10.57
N LYS A 77 2.58 0.50 -9.86
CA LYS A 77 1.65 1.57 -9.46
C LYS A 77 2.17 2.34 -8.26
N ALA A 78 1.69 3.57 -8.12
CA ALA A 78 1.97 4.45 -6.98
C ALA A 78 1.73 3.79 -5.61
N ILE A 79 0.61 3.08 -5.44
CA ILE A 79 0.31 2.36 -4.19
C ILE A 79 1.30 1.21 -3.93
N GLU A 80 1.76 0.53 -4.98
CA GLU A 80 2.75 -0.54 -4.85
C GLU A 80 4.11 0.04 -4.46
N TRP A 81 4.48 1.18 -5.02
CA TRP A 81 5.66 1.93 -4.58
C TRP A 81 5.54 2.36 -3.12
N MET A 82 4.37 2.84 -2.70
CA MET A 82 4.19 3.24 -1.31
C MET A 82 4.38 2.07 -0.34
N ASN A 83 3.75 0.94 -0.63
CA ASN A 83 3.83 -0.26 0.21
C ASN A 83 5.23 -0.87 0.17
N TYR A 84 5.84 -0.97 -1.00
CA TYR A 84 7.19 -1.49 -1.15
C TYR A 84 8.25 -0.59 -0.50
N PHE A 85 8.28 0.69 -0.86
CA PHE A 85 9.38 1.58 -0.52
C PHE A 85 9.23 2.28 0.82
N TRP A 86 8.02 2.56 1.32
CA TRP A 86 7.86 3.28 2.59
C TRP A 86 7.45 2.38 3.76
N VAL A 87 6.66 1.33 3.47
CA VAL A 87 6.14 0.41 4.51
C VAL A 87 7.10 -0.74 4.73
N LEU A 88 7.40 -1.53 3.68
CA LEU A 88 8.29 -2.70 3.80
C LEU A 88 9.78 -2.35 3.74
N GLY A 89 10.11 -1.28 3.02
CA GLY A 89 11.49 -0.94 2.68
C GLY A 89 12.45 -0.84 3.87
N PRO A 90 12.09 -0.31 5.05
CA PRO A 90 12.98 -0.32 6.22
C PRO A 90 13.49 -1.72 6.59
N ALA A 91 12.65 -2.74 6.48
CA ALA A 91 13.04 -4.12 6.74
C ALA A 91 13.73 -4.75 5.51
N LEU A 92 13.14 -4.59 4.32
CA LEU A 92 13.65 -5.23 3.10
C LEU A 92 15.01 -4.68 2.66
N PHE A 93 15.22 -3.36 2.74
CA PHE A 93 16.49 -2.78 2.32
C PHE A 93 17.60 -2.94 3.36
N ARG A 94 17.29 -3.35 4.59
CA ARG A 94 18.32 -3.63 5.62
C ARG A 94 19.25 -4.77 5.23
N THR A 95 18.75 -5.72 4.44
CA THR A 95 19.49 -6.92 4.01
C THR A 95 20.41 -6.66 2.81
N VAL A 96 20.18 -5.58 2.06
CA VAL A 96 20.92 -5.27 0.83
C VAL A 96 21.73 -3.97 0.91
N LEU A 97 21.30 -2.96 1.68
CA LEU A 97 22.03 -1.70 1.81
C LEU A 97 23.12 -1.80 2.90
N PRO A 98 24.33 -1.27 2.64
CA PRO A 98 25.30 -0.94 3.68
C PRO A 98 24.65 -0.13 4.80
N ASN A 99 25.08 -0.36 6.04
CA ASN A 99 24.41 0.20 7.22
C ASN A 99 24.27 1.74 7.16
N HIS A 100 25.28 2.45 6.65
CA HIS A 100 25.24 3.91 6.55
C HIS A 100 24.23 4.41 5.49
N LEU A 101 24.10 3.71 4.35
CA LEU A 101 23.07 4.01 3.34
C LEU A 101 21.67 3.63 3.81
N TRP A 102 21.55 2.52 4.55
CA TRP A 102 20.29 2.13 5.17
C TRP A 102 19.83 3.18 6.20
N GLN A 103 20.73 3.68 7.05
CA GLN A 103 20.41 4.77 7.98
C GLN A 103 20.01 6.05 7.26
N HIS A 104 20.70 6.40 6.16
CA HIS A 104 20.34 7.51 5.29
C HIS A 104 18.92 7.34 4.73
N TYR A 105 18.62 6.19 4.16
CA TYR A 105 17.28 5.85 3.66
C TYR A 105 16.22 5.88 4.77
N CYS A 106 16.47 5.31 5.95
CA CYS A 106 15.55 5.34 7.09
C CYS A 106 15.28 6.76 7.60
N ARG A 107 16.23 7.69 7.46
CA ARG A 107 16.01 9.12 7.76
C ARG A 107 14.95 9.72 6.86
N LEU A 108 15.02 9.44 5.56
CA LEU A 108 14.01 9.85 4.59
C LEU A 108 12.65 9.23 4.92
N VAL A 109 12.61 7.92 5.20
CA VAL A 109 11.36 7.23 5.57
C VAL A 109 10.75 7.89 6.81
N CYS A 110 11.54 8.19 7.84
CA CYS A 110 11.06 8.85 9.05
C CYS A 110 10.47 10.22 8.74
N GLY A 111 11.18 11.08 8.00
CA GLY A 111 10.70 12.41 7.64
C GLY A 111 9.41 12.36 6.82
N ILE A 112 9.33 11.50 5.81
CA ILE A 112 8.13 11.35 4.97
C ILE A 112 6.95 10.78 5.76
N ARG A 113 7.17 9.78 6.62
CA ARG A 113 6.09 9.19 7.43
C ARG A 113 5.51 10.17 8.43
N LEU A 114 6.34 11.03 9.05
CA LEU A 114 5.85 12.11 9.91
C LEU A 114 4.90 13.04 9.15
N LEU A 115 5.22 13.38 7.89
CA LEU A 115 4.39 14.24 7.05
C LEU A 115 3.13 13.57 6.50
N HIS A 116 3.00 12.25 6.62
CA HIS A 116 1.83 11.48 6.16
C HIS A 116 0.88 11.09 7.30
N GLN A 117 1.13 11.57 8.52
CA GLN A 117 0.23 11.31 9.64
C GLN A 117 -1.10 12.05 9.45
N ARG A 118 -2.16 11.50 10.05
CA ARG A 118 -3.49 12.13 10.07
C ARG A 118 -3.48 13.45 10.84
N THR A 119 -2.73 13.49 11.92
CA THR A 119 -2.50 14.66 12.77
C THR A 119 -1.00 14.83 12.87
N ILE A 120 -0.51 16.04 12.64
CA ILE A 120 0.91 16.36 12.63
C ILE A 120 1.10 17.55 13.57
N THR A 121 1.94 17.40 14.59
CA THR A 121 2.26 18.52 15.49
C THR A 121 3.33 19.44 14.90
N GLU A 122 3.48 20.64 15.46
CA GLU A 122 4.52 21.57 15.06
C GLU A 122 5.93 20.99 15.29
N GLU A 123 6.14 20.29 16.40
CA GLU A 123 7.42 19.63 16.71
C GLU A 123 7.72 18.51 15.71
N GLU A 124 6.71 17.75 15.30
CA GLU A 124 6.85 16.72 14.27
C GLU A 124 7.17 17.32 12.90
N LEU A 125 6.56 18.46 12.55
CA LEU A 125 6.88 19.20 11.33
C LEU A 125 8.32 19.71 11.34
N GLN A 126 8.77 20.31 12.44
CA GLN A 126 10.14 20.78 12.59
C GLN A 126 11.14 19.62 12.53
N ARG A 127 10.81 18.50 13.18
CA ARG A 127 11.61 17.27 13.11
C ARG A 127 11.68 16.73 11.69
N ALA A 128 10.55 16.66 10.97
CA ALA A 128 10.52 16.23 9.58
C ALA A 128 11.37 17.15 8.69
N HIS A 129 11.24 18.47 8.84
CA HIS A 129 12.07 19.42 8.11
C HIS A 129 13.56 19.17 8.33
N ASN A 130 13.99 19.04 9.59
CA ASN A 130 15.40 18.79 9.92
C ASN A 130 15.92 17.46 9.36
N LEU A 131 15.12 16.39 9.44
CA LEU A 131 15.47 15.08 8.90
C LEU A 131 15.63 15.12 7.37
N LEU A 132 14.71 15.79 6.66
CA LEU A 132 14.72 15.86 5.20
C LEU A 132 15.82 16.78 4.67
N THR A 133 16.07 17.93 5.32
CA THR A 133 17.20 18.81 4.99
C THR A 133 18.53 18.08 5.18
N LYS A 134 18.71 17.38 6.31
CA LYS A 134 19.93 16.59 6.54
C LYS A 134 20.06 15.45 5.53
N TRP A 135 18.95 14.83 5.15
CA TRP A 135 18.95 13.76 4.15
C TRP A 135 19.43 14.24 2.78
N GLU A 136 19.02 15.44 2.33
CA GLU A 136 19.49 16.04 1.07
C GLU A 136 21.01 16.29 1.10
N ILE A 137 21.51 16.90 2.17
CA ILE A 137 22.96 17.16 2.33
C ILE A 137 23.75 15.83 2.33
N ASP A 138 23.28 14.84 3.07
CA ASP A 138 23.92 13.54 3.12
C ASP A 138 23.82 12.81 1.76
N PHE A 139 22.79 13.09 0.94
CA PHE A 139 22.71 12.54 -0.43
C PHE A 139 23.85 13.06 -1.30
N GLU A 140 24.18 14.35 -1.20
CA GLU A 140 25.32 14.94 -1.90
C GLU A 140 26.64 14.25 -1.50
N LEU A 141 26.81 13.93 -0.22
CA LEU A 141 28.03 13.29 0.28
C LEU A 141 28.12 11.81 -0.08
N LEU A 142 27.00 11.08 -0.02
CA LEU A 142 26.99 9.62 -0.17
C LEU A 142 26.91 9.17 -1.63
N TYR A 143 26.07 9.82 -2.43
CA TYR A 143 25.77 9.40 -3.81
C TYR A 143 26.52 10.24 -4.84
N TYR A 144 26.29 11.57 -4.82
CA TYR A 144 26.87 12.50 -5.79
C TYR A 144 28.38 12.65 -5.62
N GLN A 145 28.86 12.67 -4.36
CA GLN A 145 30.28 12.81 -3.99
C GLN A 145 30.98 14.02 -4.64
N ARG A 146 30.20 15.03 -5.07
CA ARG A 146 30.69 16.20 -5.83
C ARG A 146 31.44 15.85 -7.11
N GLN A 147 31.11 14.70 -7.69
CA GLN A 147 31.71 14.20 -8.92
C GLN A 147 30.84 14.59 -10.11
N VAL A 148 31.38 15.38 -11.05
CA VAL A 148 30.61 15.95 -12.18
C VAL A 148 29.92 14.86 -13.01
N ASP A 149 30.58 13.72 -13.20
CA ASP A 149 30.04 12.52 -13.85
C ASP A 149 28.82 11.93 -13.15
N ARG A 150 28.60 12.23 -11.87
CA ARG A 150 27.44 11.82 -11.06
C ARG A 150 26.39 12.90 -10.87
N LEU A 151 26.56 14.08 -11.49
CA LEU A 151 25.61 15.19 -11.34
C LEU A 151 24.18 14.80 -11.75
N HIS A 152 24.04 13.90 -12.72
CA HIS A 152 22.75 13.37 -13.18
C HIS A 152 21.94 12.63 -12.10
N LEU A 153 22.58 12.21 -11.00
CA LEU A 153 21.90 11.64 -9.84
C LEU A 153 21.14 12.71 -9.05
N VAL A 154 21.51 13.99 -9.14
CA VAL A 154 20.91 15.10 -8.39
C VAL A 154 19.66 15.62 -9.13
N ARG A 155 18.59 14.83 -9.14
CA ARG A 155 17.33 15.19 -9.80
C ARG A 155 16.54 16.24 -9.00
N PRO A 156 15.74 17.11 -9.66
CA PRO A 156 14.91 18.11 -8.98
C PRO A 156 13.96 17.54 -7.92
N CYS A 157 13.52 16.28 -8.08
CA CYS A 157 12.68 15.62 -7.10
C CYS A 157 13.37 15.48 -5.73
N LEU A 158 14.71 15.32 -5.67
CA LEU A 158 15.44 15.23 -4.41
C LEU A 158 15.32 16.52 -3.61
N HIS A 159 15.52 17.67 -4.27
CA HIS A 159 15.40 18.99 -3.65
C HIS A 159 13.96 19.28 -3.21
N ALA A 160 12.98 18.85 -4.01
CA ALA A 160 11.56 19.03 -3.69
C ALA A 160 11.15 18.39 -2.34
N VAL A 161 11.89 17.37 -1.86
CA VAL A 161 11.62 16.72 -0.57
C VAL A 161 11.80 17.69 0.60
N VAL A 162 12.77 18.62 0.54
CA VAL A 162 13.07 19.54 1.65
C VAL A 162 11.96 20.56 1.86
N HIS A 163 11.20 20.87 0.80
CA HIS A 163 10.05 21.77 0.86
C HIS A 163 8.80 21.13 1.47
N ALA A 164 8.74 19.79 1.56
CA ALA A 164 7.52 19.08 1.92
C ALA A 164 6.93 19.50 3.29
N ALA A 165 7.78 19.72 4.30
CA ALA A 165 7.35 20.17 5.61
C ALA A 165 6.80 21.60 5.60
N ARG A 166 7.48 22.52 4.89
CA ARG A 166 7.05 23.92 4.76
C ARG A 166 5.74 24.04 4.00
N GLU A 167 5.60 23.29 2.92
CA GLU A 167 4.35 23.23 2.17
C GLU A 167 3.22 22.66 3.01
N THR A 168 3.50 21.68 3.89
CA THR A 168 2.50 21.16 4.82
C THR A 168 1.97 22.23 5.77
N VAL A 169 2.83 23.17 6.23
CA VAL A 169 2.38 24.34 7.01
C VAL A 169 1.53 25.28 6.17
N ARG A 170 1.95 25.55 4.92
CA ARG A 170 1.31 26.54 4.03
C ARG A 170 -0.10 26.12 3.58
N CYS A 171 -0.28 24.85 3.21
CA CYS A 171 -1.51 24.39 2.55
C CYS A 171 -2.07 23.09 3.12
N GLY A 172 -1.56 22.64 4.27
CA GLY A 172 -1.96 21.39 4.91
C GLY A 172 -1.25 20.16 4.34
N PRO A 173 -1.49 18.96 4.91
CA PRO A 173 -0.87 17.72 4.47
C PRO A 173 -1.00 17.49 2.96
N LEU A 174 0.14 17.26 2.30
CA LEU A 174 0.22 17.23 0.82
C LEU A 174 -0.53 16.07 0.17
N ASN A 175 -0.92 15.06 0.95
CA ASN A 175 -1.82 13.99 0.51
C ASN A 175 -3.25 14.49 0.30
N LEU A 176 -3.69 15.53 1.01
CA LEU A 176 -5.01 16.17 0.83
C LEU A 176 -5.08 17.01 -0.44
N LEU A 177 -3.93 17.47 -0.94
CA LEU A 177 -3.79 18.20 -2.20
C LEU A 177 -3.42 17.28 -3.37
N ALA A 178 -3.47 15.97 -3.16
CA ALA A 178 -3.12 15.01 -4.20
C ALA A 178 -4.15 15.06 -5.34
N GLN A 179 -3.64 15.02 -6.57
CA GLN A 179 -4.45 15.13 -7.78
C GLN A 179 -5.12 13.80 -8.19
N TRP A 180 -5.00 12.73 -7.40
CA TRP A 180 -5.53 11.39 -7.74
C TRP A 180 -7.02 11.43 -8.12
N VAL A 181 -7.82 12.16 -7.35
CA VAL A 181 -9.27 12.27 -7.59
C VAL A 181 -9.55 12.98 -8.91
N LEU A 182 -8.77 14.02 -9.22
CA LEU A 182 -8.88 14.76 -10.47
C LEU A 182 -8.43 13.90 -11.67
N GLU A 183 -7.29 13.23 -11.57
CA GLU A 183 -6.78 12.32 -12.61
C GLU A 183 -7.76 11.17 -12.89
N ASN A 184 -8.29 10.55 -11.83
CA ASN A 184 -9.32 9.52 -11.96
C ASN A 184 -10.60 10.07 -12.61
N THR A 185 -11.00 11.29 -12.25
CA THR A 185 -12.18 11.95 -12.85
C THR A 185 -11.96 12.21 -14.34
N ILE A 186 -10.78 12.72 -14.72
CA ILE A 186 -10.40 12.93 -16.13
C ILE A 186 -10.43 11.59 -16.89
N GLY A 187 -9.81 10.53 -16.34
CA GLY A 187 -9.80 9.22 -16.96
C GLY A 187 -11.18 8.56 -17.07
N ASN A 188 -12.07 8.80 -16.09
CA ASN A 188 -13.46 8.35 -16.15
C ASN A 188 -14.22 9.09 -17.26
N LEU A 189 -14.16 10.42 -17.27
CA LEU A 189 -14.83 11.24 -18.27
C LEU A 189 -14.32 10.93 -19.69
N GLY A 190 -13.00 10.76 -19.86
CA GLY A 190 -12.40 10.40 -21.15
C GLY A 190 -12.94 9.08 -21.71
N ARG A 191 -13.27 8.10 -20.86
CA ARG A 191 -13.88 6.82 -21.28
C ARG A 191 -15.34 6.96 -21.73
N GLU A 192 -16.01 8.05 -21.34
CA GLU A 192 -17.40 8.34 -21.72
C GLU A 192 -17.50 9.18 -23.00
N VAL A 193 -16.37 9.71 -23.50
CA VAL A 193 -16.33 10.47 -24.75
C VAL A 193 -16.28 9.51 -25.93
N HIS A 194 -17.42 9.33 -26.60
CA HIS A 194 -17.56 8.42 -27.74
C HIS A 194 -17.66 9.13 -29.09
N GLN A 195 -17.90 10.45 -29.11
CA GLN A 195 -18.05 11.22 -30.34
C GLN A 195 -16.76 11.99 -30.69
N HIS A 196 -16.03 11.52 -31.70
CA HIS A 196 -14.78 12.12 -32.13
C HIS A 196 -14.92 13.45 -32.89
N SER A 197 -16.09 13.71 -33.49
CA SER A 197 -16.32 14.94 -34.28
C SER A 197 -16.58 16.19 -33.43
N ASN A 198 -17.08 16.02 -32.19
CA ASN A 198 -17.29 17.12 -31.26
C ASN A 198 -17.06 16.69 -29.80
N PRO A 199 -15.80 16.35 -29.45
CA PRO A 199 -15.47 15.73 -28.17
C PRO A 199 -15.74 16.65 -26.98
N PHE A 200 -15.56 17.97 -27.14
CA PHE A 200 -15.80 18.93 -26.05
C PHE A 200 -17.29 19.08 -25.73
N MET A 201 -18.16 19.18 -26.74
CA MET A 201 -19.61 19.22 -26.50
C MET A 201 -20.11 17.91 -25.89
N ASN A 202 -19.60 16.77 -26.37
CA ASN A 202 -19.94 15.47 -25.79
C ASN A 202 -19.50 15.38 -24.32
N LEU A 203 -18.28 15.80 -24.01
CA LEU A 203 -17.76 15.87 -22.64
C LEU A 203 -18.63 16.77 -21.75
N CYS A 204 -19.02 17.96 -22.23
CA CYS A 204 -19.90 18.86 -21.49
C CYS A 204 -21.24 18.20 -21.16
N GLN A 205 -21.86 17.51 -22.12
CA GLN A 205 -23.13 16.80 -21.90
C GLN A 205 -22.98 15.63 -20.92
N ARG A 206 -21.88 14.86 -20.99
CA ARG A 206 -21.57 13.80 -20.01
C ARG A 206 -21.38 14.37 -18.60
N GLY A 207 -20.66 15.48 -18.49
CA GLY A 207 -20.46 16.20 -17.24
C GLY A 207 -21.78 16.67 -16.63
N LEU A 208 -22.65 17.31 -17.44
CA LEU A 208 -23.97 17.76 -17.01
C LEU A 208 -24.84 16.60 -16.52
N LEU A 209 -24.93 15.50 -17.28
CA LEU A 209 -25.72 14.33 -16.91
C LEU A 209 -25.25 13.72 -15.58
N ARG A 210 -23.93 13.63 -15.37
CA ARG A 210 -23.35 13.11 -14.13
C ARG A 210 -23.65 14.02 -12.94
N ALA A 211 -23.56 15.34 -13.12
CA ALA A 211 -23.93 16.30 -12.09
C ALA A 211 -25.43 16.17 -11.71
N GLN A 212 -26.31 16.06 -12.71
CA GLN A 212 -27.75 15.86 -12.50
C GLN A 212 -28.04 14.53 -11.78
N THR A 213 -27.38 13.44 -12.17
CA THR A 213 -27.55 12.12 -11.55
C THR A 213 -27.08 12.13 -10.10
N ASN A 214 -25.90 12.72 -9.82
CA ASN A 214 -25.38 12.84 -8.47
C ASN A 214 -26.29 13.72 -7.60
N ALA A 215 -26.83 14.81 -8.14
CA ALA A 215 -27.80 15.66 -7.42
C ALA A 215 -29.08 14.90 -7.09
N LEU A 216 -29.63 14.12 -8.04
CA LEU A 216 -30.82 13.30 -7.79
C LEU A 216 -30.57 12.24 -6.71
N LYS A 217 -29.43 11.54 -6.76
CA LYS A 217 -29.03 10.57 -5.73
C LYS A 217 -28.84 11.20 -4.34
N ALA A 218 -28.33 12.42 -4.29
CA ALA A 218 -28.17 13.15 -3.03
C ALA A 218 -29.51 13.65 -2.44
N ILE A 219 -30.45 14.07 -3.30
CA ILE A 219 -31.79 14.52 -2.89
C ILE A 219 -32.68 13.32 -2.52
N ILE A 220 -32.53 12.22 -3.24
CA ILE A 220 -33.32 10.98 -3.08
C ILE A 220 -32.35 9.81 -2.88
N PRO A 221 -31.88 9.56 -1.64
CA PRO A 221 -30.91 8.50 -1.35
C PRO A 221 -31.35 7.09 -1.79
N ASP A 222 -32.66 6.83 -1.87
CA ASP A 222 -33.22 5.56 -2.33
C ASP A 222 -32.83 5.21 -3.79
N LEU A 223 -32.40 6.20 -4.58
CA LEU A 223 -31.88 5.99 -5.94
C LEU A 223 -30.43 5.46 -5.98
N ASP A 224 -29.74 5.42 -4.83
CA ASP A 224 -28.38 4.88 -4.70
C ASP A 224 -28.30 3.93 -3.49
N PRO A 225 -29.05 2.81 -3.51
CA PRO A 225 -29.09 1.89 -2.39
C PRO A 225 -27.71 1.29 -2.13
N GLU A 226 -27.41 1.04 -0.85
CA GLU A 226 -26.15 0.41 -0.49
C GLU A 226 -25.99 -0.96 -1.20
N PRO A 227 -24.76 -1.30 -1.61
CA PRO A 227 -24.51 -2.58 -2.26
C PRO A 227 -24.89 -3.74 -1.34
N LEU A 228 -25.73 -4.64 -1.87
CA LEU A 228 -26.15 -5.84 -1.17
C LEU A 228 -24.95 -6.68 -0.73
N LEU A 229 -25.13 -7.39 0.39
CA LEU A 229 -24.13 -8.35 0.84
C LEU A 229 -23.88 -9.41 -0.24
N PRO A 230 -22.62 -9.89 -0.39
CA PRO A 230 -22.31 -10.96 -1.32
C PRO A 230 -23.21 -12.18 -1.06
N ARG A 231 -23.61 -12.87 -2.13
CA ARG A 231 -24.45 -14.07 -2.02
C ARG A 231 -23.80 -15.10 -1.09
N GLY A 232 -24.50 -15.50 -0.03
CA GLY A 232 -24.00 -16.46 0.96
C GLY A 232 -23.18 -15.85 2.10
N ALA A 233 -23.12 -14.51 2.19
CA ALA A 233 -22.67 -13.84 3.40
C ALA A 233 -23.76 -13.88 4.48
N GLU A 234 -23.36 -13.96 5.74
CA GLU A 234 -24.26 -14.11 6.88
C GLU A 234 -23.96 -13.03 7.94
N PRO A 235 -24.86 -12.07 8.18
CA PRO A 235 -24.71 -11.10 9.25
C PRO A 235 -24.93 -11.78 10.60
N ILE A 236 -24.00 -11.58 11.54
CA ILE A 236 -24.02 -12.24 12.86
C ILE A 236 -24.27 -11.28 14.03
N GLY A 237 -24.64 -10.03 13.74
CA GLY A 237 -24.87 -8.97 14.74
C GLY A 237 -23.69 -7.98 14.86
N ASP A 238 -23.91 -6.86 15.55
CA ASP A 238 -22.91 -5.82 15.86
C ASP A 238 -22.08 -5.28 14.67
N GLY A 239 -22.62 -5.36 13.45
CA GLY A 239 -21.92 -4.95 12.22
C GLY A 239 -20.93 -5.98 11.68
N TYR A 240 -20.88 -7.19 12.25
CA TYR A 240 -20.08 -8.30 11.76
C TYR A 240 -20.81 -9.12 10.70
N VAL A 241 -20.09 -9.51 9.65
CA VAL A 241 -20.64 -10.34 8.56
C VAL A 241 -19.66 -11.44 8.19
N LEU A 242 -20.10 -12.70 8.29
CA LEU A 242 -19.35 -13.85 7.79
C LEU A 242 -19.40 -13.87 6.25
N LEU A 243 -18.26 -14.10 5.59
CA LEU A 243 -18.13 -14.05 4.13
C LEU A 243 -17.82 -15.43 3.52
N THR A 244 -18.22 -15.62 2.27
CA THR A 244 -18.39 -16.91 1.57
C THR A 244 -17.23 -17.92 1.54
N ALA A 245 -16.03 -17.58 2.00
CA ALA A 245 -14.96 -18.56 2.16
C ALA A 245 -15.26 -19.44 3.39
N ARG A 246 -16.13 -20.44 3.25
CA ARG A 246 -16.54 -21.35 4.31
C ARG A 246 -16.45 -22.82 3.89
N ASP A 247 -16.55 -23.73 4.84
CA ASP A 247 -16.73 -25.16 4.53
C ASP A 247 -18.07 -25.36 3.81
N ASP A 248 -18.11 -26.19 2.75
CA ASP A 248 -19.36 -26.52 2.05
C ASP A 248 -20.25 -27.47 2.87
N LYS A 249 -19.64 -28.22 3.80
CA LYS A 249 -20.29 -29.19 4.67
C LYS A 249 -19.73 -29.10 6.07
N ASP A 250 -20.57 -29.47 7.01
CA ASP A 250 -20.23 -29.72 8.40
C ASP A 250 -19.03 -30.68 8.53
N HIS A 251 -18.00 -30.25 9.27
CA HIS A 251 -16.82 -31.04 9.56
C HIS A 251 -16.90 -31.60 10.99
N SER A 252 -16.84 -32.93 11.10
CA SER A 252 -16.73 -33.60 12.39
C SER A 252 -15.30 -33.49 12.93
N ILE A 253 -15.14 -32.88 14.10
CA ILE A 253 -13.86 -32.81 14.79
C ILE A 253 -13.61 -34.11 15.53
N THR A 254 -12.46 -34.72 15.24
CA THR A 254 -11.97 -35.93 15.91
C THR A 254 -10.80 -35.66 16.85
N ASP A 255 -10.18 -34.47 16.77
CA ASP A 255 -9.06 -34.08 17.62
C ASP A 255 -9.53 -33.76 19.04
N VAL A 256 -9.07 -34.57 20.00
CA VAL A 256 -9.43 -34.48 21.43
C VAL A 256 -9.05 -33.12 22.03
N ILE A 257 -7.96 -32.50 21.58
CA ILE A 257 -7.51 -31.21 22.11
C ILE A 257 -8.47 -30.10 21.65
N GLN A 258 -8.84 -30.10 20.38
CA GLN A 258 -9.81 -29.15 19.82
C GLN A 258 -11.19 -29.31 20.48
N ILE A 259 -11.64 -30.56 20.65
CA ILE A 259 -12.89 -30.89 21.35
C ILE A 259 -12.87 -30.29 22.76
N ARG A 260 -11.80 -30.53 23.53
CA ARG A 260 -11.67 -29.98 24.89
C ARG A 260 -11.67 -28.45 24.91
N ALA A 261 -10.98 -27.81 23.95
CA ALA A 261 -10.97 -26.35 23.84
C ALA A 261 -12.36 -25.77 23.55
N LEU A 262 -13.13 -26.39 22.65
CA LEU A 262 -14.50 -26.00 22.33
C LEU A 262 -15.44 -26.18 23.52
N ILE A 263 -15.36 -27.31 24.22
CA ILE A 263 -16.14 -27.55 25.46
C ILE A 263 -15.86 -26.42 26.47
N ASN A 264 -14.58 -26.15 26.74
CA ASN A 264 -14.20 -25.11 27.71
C ASN A 264 -14.76 -23.73 27.31
N PHE A 265 -14.70 -23.39 26.02
CA PHE A 265 -15.23 -22.12 25.53
C PHE A 265 -16.75 -22.01 25.73
N PHE A 266 -17.52 -23.03 25.36
CA PHE A 266 -18.98 -23.00 25.48
C PHE A 266 -19.47 -23.11 26.92
N VAL A 267 -18.79 -23.87 27.79
CA VAL A 267 -19.10 -23.89 29.23
C VAL A 267 -18.96 -22.49 29.85
N GLN A 268 -18.00 -21.69 29.37
CA GLN A 268 -17.78 -20.32 29.87
C GLN A 268 -18.73 -19.28 29.27
N ASN A 269 -19.24 -19.50 28.06
CA ASN A 269 -19.98 -18.48 27.29
C ASN A 269 -21.45 -18.84 27.01
N GLY A 270 -21.94 -19.97 27.53
CA GLY A 270 -23.29 -20.49 27.31
C GLY A 270 -23.32 -21.62 26.28
N GLU A 271 -24.07 -22.68 26.57
CA GLU A 271 -24.16 -23.85 25.69
C GLU A 271 -24.97 -23.53 24.42
N PRO A 272 -24.44 -23.82 23.22
CA PRO A 272 -25.23 -23.81 22.01
C PRO A 272 -26.12 -25.06 21.94
N GLU A 273 -27.34 -24.91 21.40
CA GLU A 273 -28.33 -25.98 21.20
C GLU A 273 -27.83 -27.20 20.39
N ARG A 274 -26.63 -27.14 19.79
CA ARG A 274 -26.05 -28.18 18.92
C ARG A 274 -25.02 -29.08 19.58
N ILE A 275 -24.80 -29.00 20.89
CA ILE A 275 -23.92 -29.94 21.60
C ILE A 275 -24.75 -31.17 21.99
N CYS A 276 -24.39 -32.34 21.46
CA CYS A 276 -24.84 -33.62 22.01
C CYS A 276 -23.77 -34.12 23.01
N PRO A 277 -23.96 -33.93 24.32
CA PRO A 277 -22.98 -34.33 25.34
C PRO A 277 -22.65 -35.83 25.30
N ASP A 278 -23.56 -36.67 24.80
CA ASP A 278 -23.45 -38.13 24.89
C ASP A 278 -22.45 -38.77 23.90
N ILE A 279 -21.93 -38.04 22.90
CA ILE A 279 -21.12 -38.64 21.81
C ILE A 279 -19.73 -38.01 21.66
N GLY A 280 -19.44 -36.87 22.30
CA GLY A 280 -18.14 -36.21 22.18
C GLY A 280 -17.77 -35.79 20.74
N LYS A 281 -18.76 -35.69 19.85
CA LYS A 281 -18.59 -35.30 18.45
C LYS A 281 -19.05 -33.86 18.27
N PHE A 282 -18.12 -33.00 17.86
CA PHE A 282 -18.41 -31.63 17.43
C PHE A 282 -18.52 -31.60 15.91
N SER A 283 -19.66 -31.15 15.40
CA SER A 283 -19.82 -30.82 13.99
C SER A 283 -19.79 -29.30 13.86
N LEU A 284 -18.87 -28.78 13.05
CA LEU A 284 -18.81 -27.35 12.80
C LEU A 284 -18.54 -27.00 11.36
N GLN A 285 -19.02 -25.83 10.98
CA GLN A 285 -18.75 -25.20 9.70
C GLN A 285 -17.80 -24.03 9.94
N ARG A 286 -16.60 -24.09 9.38
CA ARG A 286 -15.65 -22.99 9.54
C ARG A 286 -15.90 -21.92 8.49
N TRP A 287 -15.72 -20.67 8.91
CA TRP A 287 -15.70 -19.51 8.03
C TRP A 287 -14.29 -18.91 8.10
N ALA A 288 -13.70 -18.68 6.94
CA ALA A 288 -12.34 -18.17 6.81
C ALA A 288 -12.28 -16.65 6.67
N ARG A 289 -13.41 -15.97 6.50
CA ARG A 289 -13.47 -14.52 6.26
C ARG A 289 -14.59 -13.89 7.07
N LEU A 290 -14.24 -12.84 7.81
CA LEU A 290 -15.15 -12.06 8.64
C LEU A 290 -14.99 -10.58 8.30
N ARG A 291 -16.06 -9.94 7.82
CA ARG A 291 -16.12 -8.48 7.71
C ARG A 291 -16.36 -7.90 9.11
N LEU A 292 -15.49 -7.00 9.51
CA LEU A 292 -15.54 -6.23 10.74
C LEU A 292 -16.46 -5.00 10.58
N PRO A 293 -16.93 -4.39 11.69
CA PRO A 293 -17.81 -3.20 11.62
C PRO A 293 -17.19 -2.00 10.92
N ASN A 294 -15.86 -1.93 10.86
CA ASN A 294 -15.12 -0.90 10.14
C ASN A 294 -14.99 -1.19 8.62
N GLY A 295 -15.65 -2.24 8.12
CA GLY A 295 -15.64 -2.66 6.71
C GLY A 295 -14.45 -3.53 6.28
N GLN A 296 -13.44 -3.71 7.14
CA GLN A 296 -12.27 -4.56 6.83
C GLN A 296 -12.63 -6.04 6.91
N THR A 297 -11.97 -6.89 6.11
CA THR A 297 -12.11 -8.34 6.22
C THR A 297 -10.94 -8.95 6.98
N ALA A 298 -11.23 -9.57 8.13
CA ALA A 298 -10.31 -10.48 8.79
C ALA A 298 -10.31 -11.83 8.06
N ARG A 299 -9.12 -12.41 7.87
CA ARG A 299 -8.93 -13.66 7.13
C ARG A 299 -8.23 -14.70 8.00
N CYS A 300 -8.67 -15.95 7.89
CA CYS A 300 -8.07 -17.08 8.58
C CYS A 300 -7.01 -17.76 7.71
N ALA A 301 -5.87 -18.11 8.31
CA ALA A 301 -4.77 -18.83 7.67
C ALA A 301 -5.18 -20.21 7.11
N TRP A 302 -6.32 -20.76 7.52
CA TRP A 302 -6.82 -22.03 7.02
C TRP A 302 -7.12 -22.03 5.50
N LYS A 303 -7.46 -20.89 4.90
CA LYS A 303 -8.01 -20.80 3.53
C LYS A 303 -7.26 -19.82 2.62
N GLU A 304 -6.18 -19.21 3.11
CA GLU A 304 -5.28 -18.28 2.39
C GLU A 304 -3.90 -18.90 2.23
#